data_AF-A0A838H5Y7-F1
#
_entry.id   AF-A0A838H5Y7-F1
#
_cell.length_a   1.000
_cell.length_b   1.000
_cell.length_c   1.000
_cell.angle_alpha   90.00
_cell.angle_beta   90.00
_cell.angle_gamma   90.00
#
_symmetry.space_group_name_H-M   'P 1'
#
loop_
_entity.id
_entity.type
_entity.pdbx_description
1 polymer ?
#
loop_
_entity_poly.entity_id
_entity_poly.type
_entity_poly.pdbx_seq_one_letter_code
_entity_poly.pdbx_strand_id
1 'polypeptide(L)' 'TEQAIRALAARGGPLVAVLWGRDARDLRPLLGSAPMVESAHPSPLSARYGFFGSRPFSRVNELLARQGAEPVDWRLP' A
#
# COMPACT_ATOMS: atom_id res chain seq x y z
N THR A 1 0.29 1.78 -16.08
CA THR A 1 0.19 2.11 -14.65
C THR A 1 1.43 2.84 -14.14
N GLU A 2 2.64 2.46 -14.59
CA GLU A 2 3.91 3.08 -14.17
C GLU A 2 3.91 4.62 -14.15
N GLN A 3 3.44 5.29 -15.21
CA GLN A 3 3.42 6.76 -15.25
C GLN A 3 2.58 7.38 -14.12
N ALA A 4 1.44 6.77 -13.79
CA ALA A 4 0.59 7.24 -12.70
C ALA A 4 1.28 7.07 -11.33
N ILE A 5 2.02 5.96 -11.14
CA ILE A 5 2.78 5.70 -9.92
C ILE A 5 3.89 6.72 -9.75
N ARG A 6 4.65 6.98 -10.81
CA ARG A 6 5.71 7.99 -10.82
C ARG A 6 5.15 9.39 -10.52
N ALA A 7 4.01 9.74 -11.12
CA ALA A 7 3.35 11.01 -10.85
C ALA A 7 2.89 11.15 -9.39
N LEU A 8 2.32 10.09 -8.80
CA LEU A 8 1.92 10.08 -7.38
C LEU A 8 3.13 10.19 -6.45
N ALA A 9 4.20 9.45 -6.71
CA ALA A 9 5.42 9.49 -5.91
C ALA A 9 6.11 10.88 -6.00
N ALA A 10 6.06 11.53 -7.15
CA ALA A 10 6.64 12.85 -7.37
C ALA A 10 5.79 14.02 -6.85
N ARG A 11 4.48 13.82 -6.61
CA ARG A 11 3.56 14.86 -6.14
C ARG A 11 3.99 15.48 -4.81
N GLY A 12 4.66 14.69 -3.97
CA GLY A 12 4.90 15.05 -2.58
C GLY A 12 3.63 15.00 -1.73
N GLY A 13 3.81 15.23 -0.43
CA GLY A 13 2.74 15.07 0.56
C GLY A 13 2.45 13.62 0.92
N PRO A 14 1.39 13.38 1.71
CA PRO A 14 1.12 12.06 2.26
C PRO A 14 0.81 11.01 1.18
N LEU A 15 1.52 9.88 1.26
CA LEU A 15 1.35 8.74 0.38
C LEU A 15 1.69 7.45 1.12
N VAL A 16 0.88 6.42 0.95
CA VAL A 16 1.18 5.05 1.38
C VAL A 16 0.79 4.11 0.26
N ALA A 17 1.70 3.24 -0.16
CA ALA A 17 1.42 2.23 -1.18
C ALA A 17 1.03 0.90 -0.53
N VAL A 18 0.04 0.22 -1.11
CA VAL A 18 -0.33 -1.15 -0.72
C VAL A 18 0.03 -2.09 -1.87
N LEU A 19 0.99 -2.99 -1.65
CA LEU A 19 1.53 -3.88 -2.69
C LEU A 19 1.23 -5.34 -2.35
N TRP A 20 0.24 -5.91 -3.05
CA TRP A 20 -0.20 -7.29 -2.85
C TRP A 20 0.28 -8.19 -3.99
N GLY A 21 1.05 -9.21 -3.65
CA GLY A 21 1.62 -10.12 -4.66
C GLY A 21 2.96 -9.65 -5.22
N ARG A 22 3.53 -10.45 -6.13
CA ARG A 22 4.88 -10.20 -6.66
C ARG A 22 4.91 -9.01 -7.61
N ASP A 23 4.03 -9.02 -8.60
CA ASP A 23 3.97 -7.99 -9.64
C ASP A 23 3.77 -6.59 -9.06
N ALA A 24 2.95 -6.46 -8.01
CA ALA A 24 2.79 -5.19 -7.30
C ALA A 24 4.07 -4.77 -6.55
N ARG A 25 4.76 -5.73 -5.90
CA ARG A 25 6.03 -5.47 -5.21
C ARG A 25 7.15 -5.10 -6.18
N ASP A 26 7.11 -5.55 -7.43
CA ASP A 26 8.09 -5.16 -8.45
C ASP A 26 8.00 -3.66 -8.81
N LEU A 27 6.91 -2.98 -8.45
CA LEU A 27 6.73 -1.53 -8.63
C LEU A 27 7.38 -0.68 -7.52
N ARG A 28 7.94 -1.31 -6.46
CA ARG A 28 8.67 -0.62 -5.37
C ARG A 28 9.67 0.44 -5.84
N PRO A 29 10.52 0.20 -6.85
CA PRO A 29 11.52 1.19 -7.27
C PRO A 29 10.89 2.48 -7.80
N LEU A 30 9.63 2.43 -8.23
CA LEU A 30 8.89 3.58 -8.78
C LEU A 30 8.29 4.47 -7.68
N LEU A 31 8.18 3.97 -6.45
CA LEU A 31 7.51 4.64 -5.34
C LEU A 31 8.46 5.48 -4.47
N GLY A 32 9.77 5.45 -4.76
CA GLY A 32 10.77 6.24 -4.05
C GLY A 32 10.80 5.92 -2.55
N SER A 33 10.67 6.94 -1.71
CA SER A 33 10.66 6.83 -0.25
C SER A 33 9.26 6.65 0.36
N ALA A 34 8.21 6.52 -0.46
CA ALA A 34 6.85 6.36 0.05
C ALA A 34 6.75 5.09 0.93
N PRO A 35 6.19 5.17 2.15
CA PRO A 35 5.95 4.01 2.99
C PRO A 35 5.06 2.97 2.28
N MET A 36 5.36 1.69 2.49
CA MET A 36 4.69 0.59 1.81
C MET A 36 4.17 -0.44 2.79
N VAL A 37 2.95 -0.93 2.53
CA VAL A 37 2.34 -2.06 3.22
C VAL A 37 2.25 -3.22 2.22
N GLU A 38 2.90 -4.32 2.54
CA GLU A 38 3.07 -5.42 1.59
C GLU A 38 2.62 -6.74 2.18
N SER A 39 2.09 -7.60 1.31
CA SER A 39 1.72 -8.95 1.68
C SER A 39 1.62 -9.86 0.44
N ALA A 40 1.30 -11.13 0.67
CA ALA A 40 0.81 -12.00 -0.39
C ALA A 40 -0.45 -11.40 -1.04
N HIS A 41 -0.76 -11.83 -2.27
CA HIS A 41 -1.98 -11.42 -2.95
C HIS A 41 -3.21 -12.03 -2.26
N PRO A 42 -4.36 -11.32 -2.20
CA PRO A 42 -5.61 -11.82 -1.60
C PRO A 42 -6.23 -13.02 -2.33
N SER A 43 -5.72 -13.38 -3.50
CA SER A 43 -6.19 -14.58 -4.24
C SER A 43 -6.09 -15.83 -3.35
N PRO A 44 -7.08 -16.75 -3.42
CA PRO A 44 -7.06 -18.00 -2.66
C PRO A 44 -5.76 -18.81 -2.80
N LEU A 45 -5.10 -18.71 -3.96
CA LEU A 45 -3.83 -19.39 -4.23
C LEU A 45 -2.68 -18.92 -3.33
N SER A 46 -2.74 -17.68 -2.84
CA SER A 46 -1.64 -17.07 -2.09
C SER A 46 -2.02 -16.48 -0.73
N ALA A 47 -3.30 -16.27 -0.45
CA ALA A 47 -3.73 -15.49 0.71
C ALA A 47 -3.26 -16.08 2.06
N ARG A 48 -3.24 -17.42 2.17
CA ARG A 48 -2.76 -18.14 3.35
C ARG A 48 -1.26 -17.95 3.63
N TYR A 49 -0.48 -17.55 2.62
CA TYR A 49 0.97 -17.35 2.77
C TYR A 49 1.34 -15.94 3.25
N GLY A 50 0.37 -15.15 3.73
CA GLY A 50 0.66 -13.89 4.43
C GLY A 50 -0.24 -12.73 4.09
N PHE A 51 -1.34 -12.91 3.36
CA PHE A 51 -2.38 -11.87 3.25
C PHE A 51 -3.22 -11.83 4.53
N PHE A 52 -3.71 -12.99 4.98
CA PHE A 52 -4.44 -13.08 6.25
C PHE A 52 -3.52 -12.73 7.43
N GLY A 53 -4.01 -11.88 8.34
CA GLY A 53 -3.22 -11.36 9.46
C GLY A 53 -2.29 -10.18 9.11
N SER A 54 -2.17 -9.78 7.83
CA SER A 54 -1.28 -8.67 7.42
C SER A 54 -1.75 -7.28 7.88
N ARG A 55 -3.03 -7.16 8.27
CA ARG A 55 -3.71 -5.94 8.76
C ARG A 55 -3.42 -4.70 7.90
N PRO A 56 -3.65 -4.76 6.58
CA PRO A 56 -3.13 -3.73 5.67
C PRO A 56 -3.80 -2.37 5.92
N PHE A 57 -5.11 -2.36 6.18
CA PHE A 57 -5.89 -1.13 6.36
C PHE A 57 -5.48 -0.31 7.58
N SER A 58 -5.32 -0.95 8.74
CA SER A 58 -4.90 -0.25 9.96
C SER A 58 -3.45 0.26 9.83
N ARG A 59 -2.56 -0.55 9.23
CA ARG A 59 -1.17 -0.14 8.97
C ARG A 59 -1.08 1.04 8.00
N VAL A 60 -1.94 1.10 6.98
CA VAL A 60 -2.02 2.27 6.09
C VAL A 60 -2.39 3.52 6.88
N ASN A 61 -3.43 3.44 7.71
CA ASN A 61 -3.85 4.59 8.52
C ASN A 61 -2.78 5.04 9.50
N GLU A 62 -2.04 4.10 10.13
CA GLU A 62 -0.89 4.44 10.99
C GLU A 62 0.22 5.17 10.21
N LEU A 63 0.53 4.74 8.99
CA LEU A 63 1.55 5.36 8.15
C LEU A 63 1.11 6.73 7.60
N LEU A 64 -0.17 6.92 7.32
CA LEU A 64 -0.74 8.21 6.94
C LEU A 64 -0.73 9.19 8.12
N ALA A 65 -1.12 8.75 9.31
CA ALA A 65 -1.10 9.57 10.52
C ALA A 65 0.33 10.05 10.86
N ARG A 66 1.35 9.21 10.69
CA ARG A 66 2.77 9.60 10.84
C ARG A 66 3.23 10.67 9.84
N GLN A 67 2.53 10.80 8.71
CA GLN A 67 2.75 11.85 7.71
C GLN A 67 1.86 13.08 7.94
N GLY A 68 1.08 13.13 9.02
CA GLY A 68 0.14 14.21 9.31
C GLY A 68 -1.14 14.19 8.46
N ALA A 69 -1.47 13.04 7.85
CA ALA A 69 -2.68 12.89 7.06
C ALA A 69 -3.81 12.25 7.86
N GLU A 70 -5.04 12.61 7.50
CA GLU A 70 -6.23 11.96 8.00
C GLU A 70 -6.27 10.47 7.57
N PRO A 71 -6.72 9.57 8.46
CA PRO A 71 -6.87 8.16 8.14
C PRO A 71 -7.98 7.96 7.10
N VAL A 72 -7.87 6.89 6.32
CA VAL A 72 -8.92 6.49 5.38
C VAL A 72 -10.03 5.77 6.14
N ASP A 73 -11.29 6.12 5.87
CA ASP A 73 -12.45 5.35 6.30
C ASP A 73 -12.66 4.16 5.36
N TRP A 74 -12.38 2.96 5.87
CA TRP A 74 -12.45 1.72 5.10
C TRP A 74 -13.80 0.99 5.20
N ARG A 75 -14.76 1.54 5.95
CA ARG A 75 -16.08 0.91 6.12
C ARG A 75 -16.84 0.97 4.79
N LEU A 76 -17.39 -0.18 4.40
CA LEU A 76 -18.29 -0.30 3.24
C LEU A 76 -19.74 -0.30 3.75
N PRO A 77 -20.70 0.23 2.95
CA PRO A 77 -22.12 0.23 3.30
C PRO A 77 -22.70 -1.18 3.44
#